data_AF-A0A8T6RUF8-F1
#
_entry.id   AF-A0A8T6RUF8-F1
#
_cell.length_a   1.000
_cell.length_b   1.000
_cell.length_c   1.000
_cell.angle_alpha   90.00
_cell.angle_beta   90.00
_cell.angle_gamma   90.00
#
_symmetry.space_group_name_H-M   'P 1'
#
loop_
_entity.id
_entity.type
_entity.pdbx_description
1 polymer ?
#
loop_
_entity_poly.entity_id
_entity_poly.type
_entity_poly.pdbx_seq_one_letter_code
_entity_poly.pdbx_strand_id
1 'polypeptide(L)'
;MSLTNVLVDTGLCTGCGACEVACSFQREGLFSTLRGSVMLHLEDEVDYFGVIIKRLDDSLYLGRPEGPEVLPPGGSADGAATAKPIMLREPCDLCGGGDPWCVAFCPRGALSLGGD
;
A
#
# COMPACT_ATOMS: atom_id res chain seq x y z
N MET A 1 -7.60 20.92 -3.99
CA MET A 1 -7.66 20.36 -2.63
C MET A 1 -6.60 19.28 -2.59
N SER A 2 -5.50 19.48 -1.86
CA SER A 2 -4.51 18.41 -1.70
C SER A 2 -5.16 17.32 -0.83
N LEU A 3 -5.26 16.11 -1.38
CA LEU A 3 -5.82 14.96 -0.68
C LEU A 3 -4.68 14.35 0.13
N THR A 4 -4.93 14.14 1.43
CA THR A 4 -4.00 13.39 2.27
C THR A 4 -4.02 11.93 1.84
N ASN A 5 -2.85 11.33 1.66
CA ASN A 5 -2.65 9.94 1.30
C ASN A 5 -1.54 9.32 2.16
N VAL A 6 -1.45 7.98 2.13
CA VAL A 6 -0.29 7.27 2.66
C VAL A 6 0.80 7.27 1.57
N LEU A 7 1.99 7.72 1.94
CA LEU A 7 3.20 7.72 1.12
C LEU A 7 4.13 6.59 1.60
N VAL A 8 4.95 6.09 0.69
CA VAL A 8 5.89 4.99 0.93
C VAL A 8 7.30 5.41 0.53
N ASP A 9 8.24 5.30 1.46
CA ASP A 9 9.68 5.37 1.22
C ASP A 9 10.24 3.95 1.04
N THR A 10 10.54 3.60 -0.20
CA THR A 10 11.07 2.28 -0.57
C THR A 10 12.50 2.05 -0.10
N GLY A 11 13.29 3.10 0.16
CA GLY A 11 14.64 3.00 0.71
C GLY A 11 14.66 2.56 2.18
N LEU A 12 13.55 2.72 2.90
CA LEU A 12 13.39 2.29 4.28
C LEU A 12 12.61 0.98 4.44
N CYS A 13 11.86 0.59 3.41
CA CYS A 13 11.08 -0.65 3.43
C CYS A 13 12.02 -1.86 3.56
N THR A 14 11.53 -2.95 4.18
CA THR A 14 12.28 -4.23 4.25
C THR A 14 11.40 -5.41 3.85
N GLY A 15 10.23 -5.14 3.25
CA GLY A 15 9.29 -6.16 2.81
C GLY A 15 8.67 -7.00 3.94
N CYS A 16 8.62 -6.51 5.18
CA CYS A 16 8.19 -7.32 6.33
C CYS A 16 6.70 -7.69 6.39
N GLY A 17 5.84 -7.06 5.57
CA GLY A 17 4.39 -7.32 5.56
C GLY A 17 3.61 -6.76 6.76
N ALA A 18 4.26 -6.07 7.72
CA ALA A 18 3.58 -5.53 8.91
C ALA A 18 2.43 -4.57 8.57
N CYS A 19 2.59 -3.74 7.54
CA CYS A 19 1.56 -2.80 7.11
C CYS A 19 0.31 -3.50 6.58
N GLU A 20 0.47 -4.63 5.88
CA GLU A 20 -0.62 -5.41 5.30
C GLU A 20 -1.46 -6.07 6.38
N VAL A 21 -0.83 -6.78 7.32
CA VAL A 21 -1.54 -7.41 8.43
C VAL A 21 -2.14 -6.39 9.41
N ALA A 22 -1.50 -5.24 9.61
CA ALA A 22 -2.05 -4.16 10.43
C ALA A 22 -3.31 -3.59 9.80
N CYS A 23 -3.31 -3.37 8.48
CA CYS A 23 -4.49 -2.86 7.78
C CYS A 23 -5.62 -3.88 7.72
N SER A 24 -5.34 -5.15 7.39
CA SER A 24 -6.36 -6.20 7.37
C SER A 24 -7.01 -6.38 8.75
N PHE A 25 -6.21 -6.30 9.82
CA PHE A 25 -6.72 -6.41 11.18
C PHE A 25 -7.59 -5.21 11.55
N GLN A 26 -7.15 -3.99 11.23
CA GLN A 26 -7.92 -2.79 11.50
C GLN A 26 -9.26 -2.77 10.74
N ARG A 27 -9.30 -3.28 9.50
CA ARG A 27 -10.52 -3.29 8.69
C ARG A 27 -11.47 -4.43 9.05
N GLU A 28 -10.92 -5.65 9.21
CA GLU A 28 -11.72 -6.88 9.20
C GLU A 28 -11.49 -7.75 10.45
N GLY A 29 -10.60 -7.37 11.36
CA GLY A 29 -10.24 -8.18 12.53
C GLY A 29 -9.45 -9.45 12.18
N LEU A 30 -8.88 -9.51 10.97
CA LEU A 30 -8.16 -10.68 10.45
C LEU A 30 -6.69 -10.34 10.18
N PHE A 31 -5.79 -11.27 10.47
CA PHE A 31 -4.40 -11.20 10.01
C PHE A 31 -4.30 -11.86 8.63
N SER A 32 -4.39 -11.08 7.55
CA SER A 32 -4.48 -11.61 6.18
C SER A 32 -3.73 -10.73 5.18
N THR A 33 -3.03 -11.38 4.26
CA THR A 33 -2.37 -10.75 3.10
C THR A 33 -3.27 -10.66 1.87
N LEU A 34 -4.55 -11.00 2.00
CA LEU A 34 -5.53 -10.94 0.91
C LEU A 34 -6.63 -9.90 1.17
N ARG A 35 -6.47 -9.12 2.24
CA ARG A 35 -7.42 -8.16 2.80
C ARG A 35 -6.74 -6.84 3.12
N GLY A 36 -7.48 -5.83 3.56
CA GLY A 36 -6.91 -4.50 3.77
C GLY A 36 -6.81 -3.68 2.47
N SER A 37 -6.41 -2.42 2.58
CA SER A 37 -6.23 -1.51 1.43
C SER A 37 -4.77 -1.33 1.02
N VAL A 38 -3.85 -2.03 1.70
CA VAL A 38 -2.41 -2.02 1.48
C VAL A 38 -1.91 -3.45 1.33
N MET A 39 -1.02 -3.69 0.39
CA MET A 39 -0.48 -5.01 0.07
C MET A 39 1.02 -4.92 -0.16
N LEU A 40 1.77 -5.88 0.37
CA LEU A 40 3.17 -6.05 0.02
C LEU A 40 3.27 -6.57 -1.42
N HIS A 41 4.03 -5.86 -2.26
CA HIS A 41 4.36 -6.32 -3.61
C HIS A 41 5.78 -6.88 -3.61
N LEU A 42 5.96 -8.03 -4.25
CA LEU A 42 7.27 -8.64 -4.46
C LEU A 42 7.46 -8.75 -5.96
N GLU A 43 8.58 -8.21 -6.46
CA GLU A 43 8.95 -8.30 -7.86
C GLU A 43 10.32 -8.96 -7.98
N ASP A 44 10.31 -10.25 -8.30
CA ASP A 44 11.51 -11.09 -8.31
C ASP A 44 12.50 -10.71 -9.42
N GLU A 45 12.02 -10.10 -10.53
CA GLU A 45 12.87 -9.73 -11.68
C GLU A 45 13.76 -8.52 -11.41
N VAL A 46 13.39 -7.69 -10.43
CA VAL A 46 14.09 -6.43 -10.10
C VAL A 46 14.56 -6.38 -8.65
N ASP A 47 14.56 -7.52 -7.96
CA ASP A 47 15.03 -7.71 -6.57
C ASP A 47 14.55 -6.59 -5.63
N TYR A 48 13.24 -6.27 -5.70
CA TYR A 48 12.64 -5.27 -4.83
C TYR A 48 11.30 -5.71 -4.24
N PHE A 49 11.05 -5.22 -3.03
CA PHE A 49 9.76 -5.29 -2.35
C PHE A 49 9.14 -3.89 -2.35
N GLY A 50 7.91 -3.79 -2.84
CA GLY A 50 7.12 -2.58 -2.89
C GLY A 50 5.92 -2.65 -1.96
N VAL A 51 5.19 -1.55 -1.85
CA VAL A 51 3.89 -1.53 -1.19
C VAL A 51 2.90 -0.92 -2.17
N ILE A 52 1.75 -1.57 -2.34
CA ILE A 52 0.65 -1.07 -3.15
C ILE A 52 -0.47 -0.64 -2.23
N ILE A 53 -0.97 0.58 -2.42
CA ILE A 53 -2.11 1.12 -1.69
C ILE A 53 -3.20 1.47 -2.69
N LYS A 54 -4.40 0.93 -2.48
CA LYS A 54 -5.58 1.33 -3.24
C LYS A 54 -6.12 2.64 -2.67
N ARG A 55 -6.13 3.71 -3.45
CA ARG A 55 -6.58 5.06 -3.04
C ARG A 55 -8.10 5.19 -3.19
N LEU A 56 -8.67 6.24 -2.57
CA LEU A 56 -10.12 6.51 -2.58
C LEU A 56 -10.73 6.65 -3.98
N ASP A 57 -9.94 7.10 -4.96
CA ASP A 57 -10.34 7.24 -6.36
C ASP A 57 -10.15 5.93 -7.16
N ASP A 58 -9.98 4.79 -6.49
CA ASP A 58 -9.64 3.47 -7.05
C ASP A 58 -8.28 3.41 -7.79
N SER A 59 -7.47 4.47 -7.76
CA SER A 59 -6.10 4.41 -8.27
C SER A 59 -5.20 3.56 -7.37
N LEU A 60 -4.16 2.98 -7.94
CA LEU A 60 -3.17 2.20 -7.20
C LEU A 60 -1.90 3.03 -7.07
N TYR A 61 -1.49 3.30 -5.83
CA TYR A 61 -0.18 3.88 -5.54
C TYR A 61 0.82 2.78 -5.27
N LEU A 62 1.89 2.74 -6.05
CA LEU A 62 2.95 1.75 -5.98
C LEU A 62 4.23 2.44 -5.50
N GLY A 63 4.72 2.05 -4.32
CA GLY A 63 6.07 2.42 -3.91
C GLY A 63 7.10 1.64 -4.71
N ARG A 64 7.81 2.30 -5.63
CA ARG A 64 8.94 1.73 -6.38
C ARG A 64 10.28 2.40 -6.00
N PRO A 65 11.43 1.74 -6.18
CA PRO A 65 12.76 2.33 -5.95
C PRO A 65 13.04 3.58 -6.81
N GLU A 66 12.58 3.57 -8.05
CA GLU A 66 12.69 4.62 -9.07
C GLU A 66 11.79 5.85 -8.80
N GLY A 67 10.94 5.74 -7.78
CA GLY A 67 9.95 6.75 -7.41
C GLY A 67 8.54 6.18 -7.45
N PRO A 68 7.60 6.73 -6.66
CA PRO A 68 6.25 6.20 -6.62
C PRO A 68 5.55 6.34 -7.96
N GLU A 69 4.84 5.28 -8.35
CA GLU A 69 4.00 5.23 -9.54
C GLU A 69 2.53 5.21 -9.12
N VAL A 70 1.68 5.96 -9.82
CA VAL A 70 0.22 5.89 -9.64
C VAL A 70 -0.41 5.32 -10.89
N LEU A 71 -1.00 4.13 -10.77
CA LEU A 71 -1.80 3.53 -11.83
C LEU A 71 -3.25 4.02 -11.73
N PRO A 72 -3.89 4.33 -12.86
CA PRO A 72 -5.31 4.68 -12.87
C PRO A 72 -6.18 3.48 -12.48
N PRO A 73 -7.47 3.69 -12.15
CA PRO A 73 -8.41 2.62 -11.86
C PRO A 73 -8.45 1.56 -12.97
N GLY A 74 -8.30 0.28 -12.60
CA GLY A 74 -8.22 -0.83 -13.56
C GLY A 74 -6.90 -0.92 -14.33
N GLY A 75 -5.94 -0.02 -14.05
CA GLY A 75 -4.58 -0.11 -14.55
C GLY A 75 -3.88 -1.35 -14.00
N SER A 76 -3.11 -2.00 -14.86
CA SER A 76 -2.20 -3.08 -14.48
C SER A 76 -0.78 -2.54 -14.66
N ALA A 77 0.08 -2.71 -13.66
CA ALA A 77 1.51 -2.52 -13.88
C ALA A 77 2.00 -3.69 -14.73
N ASP A 78 2.72 -3.41 -15.82
CA ASP A 78 3.47 -4.42 -16.55
C ASP A 78 4.45 -5.09 -15.56
N GLY A 79 4.41 -6.42 -15.46
CA GLY A 79 5.21 -7.22 -14.50
C GLY A 79 4.49 -7.58 -13.19
N ALA A 80 3.53 -6.78 -12.72
CA ALA A 80 2.88 -7.03 -11.44
C ALA A 80 1.69 -8.03 -11.55
N ALA A 81 1.97 -9.30 -11.84
CA ALA A 81 0.98 -10.37 -11.70
C ALA A 81 0.38 -10.43 -10.27
N THR A 82 1.13 -9.91 -9.29
CA THR A 82 0.78 -9.78 -7.88
C THR A 82 -0.19 -8.62 -7.57
N ALA A 83 -0.46 -7.70 -8.50
CA ALA A 83 -1.43 -6.60 -8.29
C ALA A 83 -2.91 -7.02 -8.45
N LYS A 84 -3.20 -8.22 -8.96
CA LYS A 84 -4.58 -8.68 -9.16
C LYS A 84 -5.42 -8.78 -7.87
N PRO A 85 -4.88 -9.19 -6.70
CA PRO A 85 -5.64 -9.24 -5.47
C PRO A 85 -6.00 -7.88 -4.90
N ILE A 86 -5.23 -6.80 -5.13
CA ILE A 86 -5.53 -5.47 -4.53
C ILE A 86 -6.72 -4.78 -5.20
N MET A 87 -6.95 -5.00 -6.50
CA MET A 87 -8.02 -4.31 -7.24
C MET A 87 -9.42 -4.55 -6.66
N LEU A 88 -9.67 -5.75 -6.12
CA LEU A 88 -10.95 -6.13 -5.53
C LEU A 88 -11.11 -5.69 -4.07
N ARG A 89 -10.06 -5.15 -3.43
CA ARG A 89 -10.12 -4.70 -2.04
C ARG A 89 -10.79 -3.33 -1.95
N GLU A 90 -11.31 -2.99 -0.78
CA GLU A 90 -11.84 -1.66 -0.52
C GLU A 90 -10.71 -0.62 -0.50
N PRO A 91 -10.94 0.59 -1.05
CA PRO A 91 -9.93 1.64 -1.06
C PRO A 91 -9.60 2.13 0.36
N CYS A 92 -8.40 2.68 0.51
CA CYS A 92 -7.91 3.23 1.76
C CYS A 92 -8.73 4.45 2.15
N ASP A 93 -9.34 4.41 3.32
CA ASP A 93 -10.14 5.47 3.93
C ASP A 93 -9.36 6.21 5.03
N LEU A 94 -8.02 6.05 5.04
CA LEU A 94 -7.14 6.54 6.09
C LEU A 94 -7.61 6.16 7.50
N CYS A 95 -8.10 4.92 7.66
CA CYS A 95 -8.65 4.45 8.93
C CYS A 95 -9.75 5.38 9.48
N GLY A 96 -10.62 5.88 8.60
CA GLY A 96 -11.71 6.81 8.94
C GLY A 96 -11.24 8.22 9.32
N GLY A 97 -10.03 8.60 8.95
CA GLY A 97 -9.40 9.88 9.32
C GLY A 97 -8.70 9.87 10.69
N GLY A 98 -8.54 8.70 11.30
CA GLY A 98 -7.71 8.51 12.50
C GLY A 98 -6.24 8.25 12.17
N ASP A 99 -5.52 7.67 13.13
CA ASP A 99 -4.12 7.27 12.96
C ASP A 99 -4.03 5.99 12.10
N PRO A 100 -3.39 6.02 10.92
CA PRO A 100 -3.31 4.84 10.08
C PRO A 100 -2.44 3.76 10.71
N TRP A 101 -3.00 2.56 10.87
CA TRP A 101 -2.29 1.45 11.51
C TRP A 101 -1.08 1.00 10.70
N CYS A 102 -1.14 1.06 9.37
CA CYS A 102 0.00 0.74 8.52
C CYS A 102 1.21 1.66 8.76
N VAL A 103 0.96 2.94 9.12
CA VAL A 103 2.00 3.90 9.50
C VAL A 103 2.52 3.58 10.90
N ALA A 104 1.62 3.43 11.88
CA ALA A 104 1.97 3.18 13.28
C ALA A 104 2.78 1.88 13.49
N PHE A 105 2.44 0.82 12.75
CA PHE A 105 3.08 -0.49 12.89
C PHE A 105 4.30 -0.70 11.99
N CYS A 106 4.68 0.28 11.16
CA CYS A 106 5.86 0.14 10.32
C CYS A 106 7.13 0.23 11.18
N PRO A 107 7.90 -0.87 11.38
CA PRO A 107 9.05 -0.85 12.28
C PRO A 107 10.23 -0.01 11.74
N ARG A 108 10.19 0.34 10.46
CA ARG A 108 11.23 1.12 9.79
C ARG A 108 10.84 2.57 9.54
N GLY A 109 9.58 2.94 9.80
CA GLY A 109 9.06 4.27 9.45
C GLY A 109 8.99 4.52 7.94
N ALA A 110 8.83 3.46 7.13
CA ALA A 110 8.76 3.56 5.67
C ALA A 110 7.42 4.11 5.15
N LEU A 111 6.38 4.18 5.99
CA LEU A 111 5.07 4.74 5.61
C LEU A 111 4.81 6.04 6.38
N SER A 112 4.21 7.01 5.72
CA SER A 112 3.85 8.31 6.31
C SER A 112 2.58 8.87 5.69
N LEU A 113 2.00 9.89 6.32
CA LEU A 113 0.91 10.68 5.74
C LEU A 113 1.47 11.90 5.04
N GLY A 114 0.98 12.19 3.83
CA GLY A 114 1.35 13.39 3.09
C GLY A 114 0.31 13.77 2.05
N GLY A 115 0.41 14.98 1.51
CA GLY A 115 -0.38 15.41 0.37
C GLY A 115 0.41 15.25 -0.93
N ASP A 116 -0.29 14.90 -2.00
CA ASP A 116 0.24 14.97 -3.37
C ASP A 116 0.32 16.43 -3.85
#